data_AF-A0A259CSE0-F1
#
_entry.id   AF-A0A259CSE0-F1
#
_cell.length_a   1.000
_cell.length_b   1.000
_cell.length_c   1.000
_cell.angle_alpha   90.00
_cell.angle_beta   90.00
_cell.angle_gamma   90.00
#
_symmetry.space_group_name_H-M   'P 1'
#
loop_
_entity.id
_entity.type
_entity.pdbx_description
1 polymer ?
#
loop_
_entity_poly.entity_id
_entity_poly.type
_entity_poly.pdbx_seq_one_letter_code
_entity_poly.pdbx_strand_id
1 'polypeptide(L)'
;MQDTEIPLSTQLLLTAQQLAHAGLNKGTSGNVSVRNHLGFLITPSGVPAEALSAEAMVQMGWDGFAEAHKKPSSEWRFHRDILQARHDIHAVVHTHSMFAT
;
A
#
# COMPACT_ATOMS: atom_id res chain seq x y z
N MET A 1 -1.33 9.96 -29.32
CA MET A 1 -1.42 10.53 -27.96
C MET A 1 -0.65 9.58 -27.07
N GLN A 2 0.39 10.04 -26.38
CA GLN A 2 1.05 9.20 -25.38
C GLN A 2 0.07 9.10 -24.22
N ASP A 3 -0.52 7.93 -24.02
CA ASP A 3 -1.26 7.62 -22.80
C ASP A 3 -0.24 7.70 -21.66
N THR A 4 -0.25 8.80 -20.92
CA THR A 4 0.62 8.96 -19.75
C THR A 4 0.14 7.97 -18.70
N GLU A 5 0.84 6.85 -18.58
CA GLU A 5 0.55 5.82 -17.60
C GLU A 5 0.56 6.43 -16.18
N ILE A 6 -0.53 6.25 -15.44
CA ILE A 6 -0.66 6.80 -14.09
C ILE A 6 0.38 6.12 -13.18
N PRO A 7 1.22 6.88 -12.45
CA PRO A 7 2.21 6.29 -11.56
C PRO A 7 1.60 5.32 -10.55
N LEU A 8 2.30 4.23 -10.27
CA LEU A 8 1.82 3.17 -9.38
C LEU A 8 1.53 3.68 -7.95
N SER A 9 2.31 4.66 -7.48
CA SER A 9 2.07 5.35 -6.21
C SER A 9 0.73 6.12 -6.20
N THR A 10 0.37 6.75 -7.31
CA THR A 10 -0.92 7.44 -7.47
C THR A 10 -2.07 6.43 -7.49
N GLN A 11 -1.91 5.30 -8.18
CA GLN A 11 -2.93 4.24 -8.16
C GLN A 11 -3.14 3.67 -6.75
N LEU A 12 -2.04 3.49 -6.00
CA LEU A 12 -2.08 3.00 -4.62
C LEU A 12 -2.74 4.00 -3.67
N LEU A 13 -2.44 5.30 -3.82
CA LEU A 13 -3.10 6.39 -3.09
C LEU A 13 -4.61 6.38 -3.32
N LEU A 14 -5.04 6.35 -4.59
CA LEU A 14 -6.46 6.35 -4.95
C LEU A 14 -7.18 5.14 -4.36
N THR A 15 -6.55 3.97 -4.38
CA THR A 15 -7.09 2.75 -3.77
C THR A 15 -7.27 2.92 -2.26
N ALA A 16 -6.26 3.43 -1.56
CA ALA A 16 -6.34 3.66 -0.11
C ALA A 16 -7.46 4.65 0.25
N GLN A 17 -7.60 5.73 -0.51
CA GLN A 17 -8.66 6.72 -0.33
C GLN A 17 -10.05 6.15 -0.62
N GLN A 18 -10.19 5.29 -1.64
CA GLN A 18 -11.45 4.61 -1.94
C GLN A 18 -11.88 3.66 -0.81
N LEU A 19 -10.95 2.92 -0.20
CA LEU A 19 -11.25 2.05 0.95
C LEU A 19 -11.75 2.85 2.15
N ALA A 20 -11.15 4.02 2.43
CA ALA A 20 -11.62 4.91 3.48
C ALA A 20 -13.01 5.49 3.16
N HIS A 21 -13.22 5.96 1.93
CA HIS A 21 -14.50 6.50 1.48
C HIS A 21 -15.63 5.46 1.53
N ALA A 22 -15.32 4.20 1.21
CA ALA A 22 -16.25 3.08 1.31
C ALA A 22 -16.51 2.62 2.77
N GLY A 23 -15.85 3.22 3.76
CA GLY A 23 -15.97 2.85 5.17
C GLY A 23 -15.34 1.50 5.53
N LEU A 24 -14.46 0.97 4.65
CA LEU A 24 -13.74 -0.28 4.87
C LEU A 24 -12.52 -0.10 5.79
N ASN A 25 -12.02 1.14 5.90
CA ASN A 25 -10.95 1.57 6.80
C ASN A 25 -11.33 2.90 7.46
N LYS A 26 -10.86 3.14 8.69
CA LYS A 26 -11.08 4.40 9.42
C LYS A 26 -9.78 4.92 10.02
N GLY A 27 -9.54 6.23 9.90
CA GLY A 27 -8.33 6.85 10.41
C GLY A 27 -7.09 6.26 9.76
N THR A 28 -6.22 5.65 10.58
CA THR A 28 -4.94 5.06 10.15
C THR A 28 -4.97 3.53 10.00
N SER A 29 -6.16 2.92 10.09
CA SER A 29 -6.32 1.46 9.99
C SER A 29 -6.20 0.96 8.55
N GLY A 30 -5.73 -0.27 8.39
CA GLY A 30 -5.63 -0.92 7.08
C GLY A 30 -4.45 -0.40 6.26
N ASN A 31 -4.14 -1.10 5.17
CA ASN A 31 -3.03 -0.75 4.30
C ASN A 31 -3.14 -1.48 2.97
N VAL A 32 -2.45 -0.94 1.97
CA VAL A 32 -2.41 -1.50 0.63
C VAL A 32 -0.99 -1.55 0.13
N SER A 33 -0.65 -2.62 -0.58
CA SER A 33 0.63 -2.76 -1.26
C SER A 33 0.47 -3.27 -2.68
N VAL A 34 1.44 -2.97 -3.53
CA VAL A 34 1.47 -3.44 -4.91
C VAL A 34 2.90 -3.80 -5.32
N ARG A 35 3.05 -4.94 -6.00
CA ARG A 35 4.32 -5.43 -6.52
C ARG A 35 4.84 -4.51 -7.62
N ASN A 36 6.15 -4.32 -7.67
CA ASN A 36 6.84 -3.73 -8.81
C ASN A 36 8.18 -4.45 -9.08
N HIS A 37 8.98 -3.90 -9.99
CA HIS A 37 10.26 -4.48 -10.40
C HIS A 37 11.36 -4.42 -9.33
N LEU A 38 11.22 -3.56 -8.30
CA LEU A 38 12.18 -3.41 -7.21
C LEU A 38 11.78 -4.19 -5.94
N GLY A 39 10.56 -4.69 -5.89
CA GLY A 39 9.96 -5.19 -4.66
C GLY A 39 8.46 -4.91 -4.64
N PHE A 40 8.05 -4.08 -3.70
CA PHE A 40 6.66 -3.62 -3.59
C PHE A 40 6.58 -2.21 -3.01
N LEU A 41 5.57 -1.45 -3.42
CA LEU A 41 5.17 -0.21 -2.77
C LEU A 41 4.12 -0.53 -1.71
N ILE A 42 4.17 0.16 -0.56
CA ILE A 42 3.18 0.03 0.51
C ILE A 42 2.83 1.41 1.09
N THR A 43 1.62 1.54 1.63
CA THR A 43 1.22 2.74 2.39
C THR A 43 2.12 2.97 3.62
N PRO A 44 2.39 4.24 3.97
CA PRO A 44 3.16 4.60 5.16
C PRO A 44 2.42 4.26 6.46
N SER A 45 3.17 4.13 7.54
CA SER A 45 2.61 3.91 8.88
C SER A 45 2.04 5.20 9.47
N GLY A 46 0.84 5.12 10.05
CA GLY A 46 0.28 6.19 10.89
C GLY A 46 -0.19 7.43 10.14
N VAL A 47 -0.36 7.37 8.81
CA VAL A 47 -0.89 8.48 8.00
C VAL A 47 -2.35 8.17 7.65
N PRO A 48 -3.32 9.03 8.03
CA PRO A 48 -4.71 8.82 7.68
C PRO A 48 -4.93 9.04 6.18
N ALA A 49 -5.95 8.38 5.61
CA ALA A 49 -6.20 8.37 4.17
C ALA A 49 -6.38 9.78 3.56
N GLU A 50 -6.92 10.71 4.33
CA GLU A 50 -7.17 12.11 3.94
C GLU A 50 -5.88 12.94 3.85
N ALA A 51 -4.82 12.53 4.56
CA ALA A 51 -3.51 13.18 4.54
C ALA A 51 -2.46 12.40 3.72
N LEU A 52 -2.88 11.30 3.10
CA LEU A 52 -2.02 10.44 2.29
C LEU A 52 -1.66 11.13 0.97
N SER A 53 -0.42 10.97 0.51
CA SER A 53 0.03 11.44 -0.80
C SER A 53 0.76 10.33 -1.57
N ALA A 54 0.91 10.48 -2.88
CA ALA A 54 1.59 9.50 -3.72
C ALA A 54 3.08 9.40 -3.34
N GLU A 55 3.69 10.52 -2.98
CA GLU A 55 5.09 10.62 -2.56
C GLU A 55 5.33 9.95 -1.20
N ALA A 56 4.29 9.85 -0.37
CA ALA A 56 4.37 9.21 0.95
C ALA A 56 4.38 7.67 0.88
N MET A 57 4.07 7.08 -0.28
CA MET A 57 4.22 5.63 -0.48
C MET A 57 5.67 5.21 -0.25
N VAL A 58 5.85 4.04 0.38
CA VAL A 58 7.15 3.54 0.80
C VAL A 58 7.55 2.39 -0.10
N GLN A 59 8.69 2.53 -0.78
CA GLN A 59 9.28 1.42 -1.51
C GLN A 59 9.93 0.43 -0.53
N MET A 60 9.63 -0.85 -0.71
CA MET A 60 10.20 -1.96 0.02
C MET A 60 10.94 -2.89 -0.93
N GLY A 61 12.13 -3.35 -0.54
CA GLY A 61 12.84 -4.46 -1.19
C GLY A 61 12.34 -5.82 -0.66
N TRP A 62 12.59 -6.90 -1.41
CA TRP A 62 12.26 -8.26 -0.98
C TRP A 62 13.09 -8.74 0.22
N ASP A 63 14.25 -8.14 0.44
CA ASP A 63 15.10 -8.32 1.62
C ASP A 63 14.56 -7.62 2.88
N GLY A 64 13.50 -6.82 2.75
CA GLY A 64 12.87 -6.11 3.86
C GLY A 64 13.46 -4.72 4.13
N PHE A 65 14.36 -4.21 3.29
CA PHE A 65 14.78 -2.81 3.40
C PHE A 65 13.70 -1.86 2.88
N ALA A 66 13.43 -0.81 3.65
CA ALA A 66 12.56 0.29 3.26
C ALA A 66 13.37 1.44 2.66
N GLU A 67 12.75 2.21 1.76
CA GLU A 67 13.27 3.49 1.30
C GLU A 67 13.68 4.38 2.48
N ALA A 68 14.85 5.02 2.36
CA ALA A 68 15.39 5.88 3.40
C ALA A 68 14.41 7.02 3.77
N HIS A 69 14.38 7.38 5.04
CA HIS A 69 13.54 8.47 5.60
C HIS A 69 12.03 8.27 5.52
N LYS A 70 11.55 7.11 5.04
CA LYS A 70 10.13 6.77 5.07
C LYS A 70 9.86 5.59 6.01
N LYS A 71 8.66 5.56 6.59
CA LYS A 71 8.23 4.52 7.52
C LYS A 71 7.11 3.69 6.88
N PRO A 72 7.35 2.44 6.45
CA PRO A 72 6.30 1.60 5.87
C PRO A 72 5.28 1.22 6.94
N SER A 73 4.08 0.78 6.53
CA SER A 73 3.11 0.15 7.45
C SER A 73 3.80 -0.89 8.35
N SER A 74 3.44 -0.94 9.64
CA SER A 74 3.96 -1.94 10.59
C SER A 74 3.68 -3.39 10.16
N GLU A 75 2.72 -3.56 9.27
CA GLU A 75 2.18 -4.82 8.77
C GLU A 75 2.84 -5.32 7.47
N TRP A 76 3.87 -4.61 6.97
CA TRP A 76 4.53 -4.92 5.70
C TRP A 76 5.03 -6.38 5.56
N ARG A 77 5.32 -7.06 6.67
CA ARG A 77 5.87 -8.42 6.65
C ARG A 77 4.93 -9.43 6.00
N PHE A 78 3.63 -9.40 6.33
CA PHE A 78 2.70 -10.34 5.69
C PHE A 78 2.41 -9.95 4.23
N HIS A 79 2.44 -8.67 3.89
CA HIS A 79 2.37 -8.22 2.48
C HIS A 79 3.52 -8.81 1.67
N ARG A 80 4.75 -8.69 2.18
CA ARG A 80 5.94 -9.29 1.56
C ARG A 80 5.76 -10.80 1.43
N ASP A 81 5.42 -11.49 2.51
CA ASP A 81 5.39 -12.96 2.51
C ASP A 81 4.32 -13.51 1.54
N ILE A 82 3.14 -12.88 1.45
CA ILE A 82 2.11 -13.21 0.46
C ILE A 82 2.64 -12.98 -0.96
N LEU A 83 3.16 -11.79 -1.24
CA LEU A 83 3.66 -11.46 -2.58
C LEU A 83 4.86 -12.36 -2.94
N GLN A 84 5.75 -12.67 -2.02
CA GLN A 84 6.92 -13.51 -2.33
C GLN A 84 6.52 -14.97 -2.57
N ALA A 85 5.51 -15.48 -1.86
CA ALA A 85 5.02 -16.85 -2.05
C ALA A 85 4.08 -17.01 -3.26
N ARG A 86 3.38 -15.94 -3.67
CA ARG A 86 2.35 -15.96 -4.71
C ARG A 86 2.69 -14.98 -5.84
N HIS A 87 3.40 -15.46 -6.85
CA HIS A 87 3.79 -14.68 -8.03
C HIS A 87 2.60 -14.29 -8.92
N ASP A 88 1.47 -14.98 -8.78
CA ASP A 88 0.19 -14.66 -9.43
C ASP A 88 -0.57 -13.50 -8.73
N ILE A 89 -0.13 -13.09 -7.53
CA ILE A 89 -0.68 -11.95 -6.81
C ILE A 89 0.21 -10.72 -7.02
N HIS A 90 -0.42 -9.62 -7.42
CA HIS A 90 0.24 -8.34 -7.70
C HIS A 90 -0.07 -7.24 -6.68
N ALA A 91 -1.14 -7.37 -5.89
CA ALA A 91 -1.50 -6.41 -4.87
C ALA A 91 -2.09 -7.10 -3.64
N VAL A 92 -1.93 -6.49 -2.48
CA VAL A 92 -2.51 -6.94 -1.21
C VAL A 92 -3.24 -5.77 -0.58
N VAL A 93 -4.49 -6.01 -0.18
CA VAL A 93 -5.37 -5.03 0.46
C VAL A 93 -5.76 -5.58 1.83
N HIS A 94 -5.39 -4.85 2.88
CA HIS A 94 -5.77 -5.14 4.25
C HIS A 94 -6.79 -4.11 4.74
N THR A 95 -7.90 -4.60 5.31
CA THR A 95 -9.01 -3.76 5.76
C THR A 95 -9.42 -4.05 7.21
N HIS A 96 -10.01 -3.06 7.87
CA HIS A 96 -10.66 -3.18 9.18
C HIS A 96 -12.15 -2.87 9.05
N SER A 97 -12.84 -3.63 8.19
CA SER A 97 -14.26 -3.43 7.97
C SER A 97 -15.08 -3.84 9.21
N MET A 98 -16.21 -3.17 9.42
CA MET A 98 -17.04 -3.32 10.62
C MET A 98 -17.46 -4.76 10.94
N PHE A 99 -17.66 -5.60 9.92
CA PHE A 99 -18.16 -6.97 10.08
C PHE A 99 -17.06 -8.03 10.06
N ALA A 100 -15.81 -7.64 9.80
CA ALA A 100 -14.66 -8.55 9.80
C ALA A 100 -13.79 -8.42 11.07
N THR A 101 -14.02 -7.37 11.87
CA THR A 101 -13.30 -7.08 13.11
C THR A 101 -14.12 -7.54 14.30
#